data_AF-A0A5C5R8M9-F1
#
_entry.id   AF-A0A5C5R8M9-F1
#
_cell.length_a   1.000
_cell.length_b   1.000
_cell.length_c   1.000
_cell.angle_alpha   90.00
_cell.angle_beta   90.00
_cell.angle_gamma   90.00
#
_symmetry.space_group_name_H-M   'P 1'
#
loop_
_entity.id
_entity.type
_entity.pdbx_description
1 polymer ?
#
loop_
_entity_poly.entity_id
_entity_poly.type
_entity_poly.pdbx_seq_one_letter_code
_entity_poly.pdbx_strand_id
1 'polypeptide(L)'
;MPDTSDLAAAIAAANAATAAISTSGTSPDAATERADLSSDERDEFGKRYNRRLGRERAAQARAEAEGIPLESAATEQIAPQPGRRFGKPVADVPAELEAARKAARRGTTDLGLLVLRVAVGVILAAHGIQKLFGIWGGPGIDGFAAYLQNGNDPSLGFERFTKVIAIATGVVELGGGAMLVLGLLTPIAAAGAVGVMLSATLFKLTTVGSGFVFFAQDNGVEFELLLLFAAVAIILTGPGKISLDFNRGWARRPHIGSVVWLIVAVAAAVTVWILLNGANPLVKQ
;
A
#
# COMPACT_ATOMS: atom_id res chain seq x y z
N MET A 1 27.21 41.92 7.34
CA MET A 1 26.69 40.97 8.34
C MET A 1 25.20 40.83 8.09
N PRO A 2 24.65 39.61 7.99
CA PRO A 2 23.21 39.42 7.82
C PRO A 2 22.48 39.89 9.09
N ASP A 3 21.33 40.54 8.90
CA ASP A 3 20.48 41.10 9.95
C ASP A 3 19.93 39.98 10.84
N THR A 4 20.33 39.95 12.11
CA THR A 4 19.99 38.91 13.09
C THR A 4 18.67 39.19 13.82
N SER A 5 17.99 40.30 13.50
CA SER A 5 16.75 40.72 14.15
C SER A 5 15.57 39.77 13.89
N ASP A 6 15.51 39.16 12.69
CA ASP A 6 14.45 38.20 12.32
C ASP A 6 14.58 36.85 13.05
N LEU A 7 15.80 36.39 13.32
CA LEU A 7 16.05 35.14 14.03
C LEU A 7 15.72 35.27 15.53
N ALA A 8 16.07 36.41 16.13
CA ALA A 8 15.71 36.71 17.51
C ALA A 8 14.19 36.85 17.68
N ALA A 9 13.50 37.45 16.69
CA ALA A 9 12.05 37.55 16.68
C ALA A 9 11.36 36.17 16.53
N ALA A 10 11.91 35.28 15.70
CA ALA A 10 11.42 33.91 15.52
C ALA A 10 11.58 33.05 16.79
N ILE A 11 12.70 33.19 17.50
CA ILE A 11 12.96 32.50 18.77
C ILE A 11 12.01 32.99 19.88
N ALA A 12 11.79 34.30 19.97
CA ALA A 12 10.86 34.87 20.94
C ALA A 12 9.40 34.45 20.69
N ALA A 13 8.99 34.31 19.42
CA ALA A 13 7.65 33.85 19.05
C ALA A 13 7.41 32.37 19.41
N ALA A 14 8.43 31.51 19.25
CA ALA A 14 8.35 30.10 19.61
C ALA A 14 8.20 29.88 21.13
N ASN A 15 8.88 30.71 21.94
CA ASN A 15 8.83 30.62 23.39
C ASN A 15 7.47 31.08 23.96
N ALA A 16 6.86 32.12 23.37
CA ALA A 16 5.54 32.61 23.78
C ALA A 16 4.40 31.61 23.49
N ALA A 17 4.48 30.86 22.38
CA ALA A 17 3.50 29.83 22.04
C ALA A 17 3.53 28.62 23.01
N THR A 18 4.67 28.39 23.64
CA THR A 18 4.88 27.29 24.59
C THR A 18 4.36 27.64 25.98
N ALA A 19 4.49 28.90 26.41
CA ALA A 19 4.01 29.38 27.71
C ALA A 19 2.47 29.41 27.83
N ALA A 20 1.74 29.64 26.73
CA ALA A 20 0.28 29.69 26.73
C ALA A 20 -0.41 28.33 27.03
N ILE A 21 0.33 27.23 27.00
CA ILE A 21 -0.20 25.86 27.24
C ILE A 21 -0.19 25.51 28.75
N SER A 22 0.44 26.33 29.60
CA SER A 22 0.72 26.01 31.01
C SER A 22 -0.33 26.51 32.03
N THR A 23 -1.34 27.30 31.62
CA THR A 23 -2.23 28.03 32.57
C THR A 23 -3.59 27.38 32.90
N SER A 24 -3.78 26.08 32.69
CA SER A 24 -4.84 25.32 33.41
C SER A 24 -4.15 24.21 34.22
N GLY A 25 -3.67 24.50 35.43
CA GLY A 25 -4.52 24.62 36.60
C GLY A 25 -4.82 23.22 37.15
N THR A 26 -4.04 22.78 38.14
CA THR A 26 -4.27 21.61 39.02
C THR A 26 -4.61 20.29 38.32
N SER A 27 -3.65 19.36 38.26
CA SER A 27 -3.90 17.97 37.84
C SER A 27 -4.81 17.26 38.85
N PRO A 28 -6.07 16.92 38.53
CA PRO A 28 -6.73 15.81 39.20
C PRO A 28 -6.09 14.54 38.62
N ASP A 29 -5.84 13.52 39.44
CA ASP A 29 -5.29 12.25 38.94
C ASP A 29 -6.12 11.76 37.74
N ALA A 30 -5.45 11.45 36.61
CA ALA A 30 -6.09 10.99 35.37
C ALA A 30 -6.92 9.70 35.56
N ALA A 31 -6.75 9.02 36.69
CA ALA A 31 -7.59 7.90 37.12
C ALA A 31 -9.01 8.35 37.52
N THR A 32 -9.14 9.51 38.17
CA THR A 32 -10.41 10.07 38.68
C THR A 32 -11.25 10.64 37.53
N GLU A 33 -10.61 11.28 36.55
CA GLU A 33 -11.28 11.90 35.39
C GLU A 33 -11.79 10.86 34.37
N ARG A 34 -11.28 9.63 34.41
CA ARG A 34 -11.70 8.52 33.52
C ARG A 34 -12.93 7.76 34.01
N ALA A 35 -13.26 7.86 35.30
CA ALA A 35 -14.29 7.01 35.92
C ALA A 35 -15.70 7.33 35.41
N ASP A 36 -15.96 8.60 35.07
CA ASP A 36 -17.30 9.09 34.72
C ASP A 36 -17.53 9.26 33.21
N LEU A 37 -16.55 8.88 32.39
CA LEU A 37 -16.60 9.06 30.93
C LEU A 37 -17.21 7.83 30.24
N SER A 38 -18.03 8.07 29.20
CA SER A 38 -18.49 7.02 28.29
C SER A 38 -17.33 6.38 27.52
N SER A 39 -17.55 5.24 26.86
CA SER A 39 -16.49 4.53 26.11
C SER A 39 -15.79 5.41 25.08
N ASP A 40 -16.56 6.22 24.37
CA ASP A 40 -16.09 7.02 23.25
C ASP A 40 -15.33 8.25 23.75
N GLU A 41 -15.80 8.86 24.85
CA GLU A 41 -15.11 9.95 25.52
C GLU A 41 -13.80 9.50 26.17
N ARG A 42 -13.73 8.27 26.69
CA ARG A 42 -12.47 7.68 27.20
C ARG A 42 -11.44 7.49 26.10
N ASP A 43 -11.85 7.04 24.92
CA ASP A 43 -10.94 6.87 23.77
C ASP A 43 -10.44 8.24 23.26
N GLU A 44 -11.32 9.23 23.17
CA GLU A 44 -10.94 10.58 22.78
C GLU A 44 -10.04 11.26 23.83
N PHE A 45 -10.35 11.08 25.12
CA PHE A 45 -9.50 11.53 26.23
C PHE A 45 -8.12 10.86 26.15
N GLY A 46 -8.05 9.55 25.92
CA GLY A 46 -6.80 8.83 25.73
C GLY A 46 -5.96 9.37 24.57
N LYS A 47 -6.61 9.67 23.43
CA LYS A 47 -5.94 10.28 22.28
C LYS A 47 -5.43 11.69 22.57
N ARG A 48 -6.19 12.51 23.30
CA ARG A 48 -5.78 13.86 23.71
C ARG A 48 -4.62 13.80 24.71
N TYR A 49 -4.72 12.95 25.71
CA TYR A 49 -3.71 12.70 26.74
C TYR A 49 -2.38 12.25 26.13
N ASN A 50 -2.40 11.22 25.27
CA ASN A 50 -1.18 10.71 24.62
C ASN A 50 -0.52 11.75 23.72
N ARG A 51 -1.31 12.63 23.08
CA ARG A 51 -0.79 13.72 22.25
C ARG A 51 -0.12 14.82 23.07
N ARG A 52 -0.66 15.12 24.26
CA ARG A 52 -0.05 16.05 25.22
C ARG A 52 1.27 15.49 25.76
N LEU A 53 1.25 14.24 26.20
CA LEU A 53 2.42 13.55 26.74
C LEU A 53 3.54 13.41 25.69
N GLY A 54 3.19 13.15 24.43
CA GLY A 54 4.15 13.12 23.33
C GLY A 54 4.82 14.47 23.08
N ARG A 55 4.09 15.58 23.22
CA ARG A 55 4.63 16.95 23.09
C ARG A 55 5.52 17.32 24.27
N GLU A 56 5.11 16.98 25.49
CA GLU A 56 5.90 17.20 26.71
C GLU A 56 7.22 16.43 26.66
N ARG A 57 7.21 15.16 26.24
CA ARG A 57 8.43 14.36 26.04
C ARG A 57 9.34 14.93 24.95
N ALA A 58 8.77 15.43 23.85
CA ALA A 58 9.55 16.06 22.78
C ALA A 58 10.18 17.39 23.25
N ALA A 59 9.46 18.17 24.06
CA ALA A 59 9.97 19.40 24.66
C ALA A 59 11.09 19.11 25.68
N GLN A 60 10.93 18.07 26.50
CA GLN A 60 11.95 17.62 27.45
C GLN A 60 13.21 17.10 26.75
N ALA A 61 13.05 16.23 25.74
CA ALA A 61 14.18 15.72 24.95
C ALA A 61 14.95 16.83 24.24
N ARG A 62 14.24 17.89 23.81
CA ARG A 62 14.86 19.08 23.21
C ARG A 62 15.58 19.94 24.25
N ALA A 63 14.97 20.17 25.41
CA ALA A 63 15.61 20.90 26.50
C ALA A 63 16.88 20.18 26.99
N GLU A 64 16.87 18.84 27.05
CA GLU A 64 18.03 18.01 27.36
C GLU A 64 19.11 18.10 26.28
N ALA A 65 18.73 18.05 24.99
CA ALA A 65 19.66 18.21 23.87
C ALA A 65 20.30 19.61 23.80
N GLU A 66 19.59 20.64 24.27
CA GLU A 66 20.05 22.02 24.32
C GLU A 66 20.71 22.39 25.68
N GLY A 67 20.82 21.43 26.61
CA GLY A 67 21.48 21.61 27.91
C GLY A 67 20.75 22.56 28.88
N ILE A 68 19.45 22.78 28.68
CA ILE A 68 18.64 23.71 29.46
C ILE A 68 18.16 22.99 30.75
N PRO A 69 18.51 23.49 31.96
CA PRO A 69 18.02 22.90 33.20
C PRO A 69 16.49 22.99 33.28
N LEU A 70 15.82 21.86 33.45
CA LEU A 70 14.34 21.76 33.43
C LEU A 70 13.65 22.63 34.51
N GLU A 71 14.39 23.04 35.54
CA GLU A 71 13.90 23.85 36.65
C GLU A 71 13.72 25.34 36.31
N SER A 72 14.47 25.88 35.32
CA SER A 72 14.40 27.31 34.95
C SER A 72 13.31 27.62 33.92
N ALA A 73 12.79 26.61 33.21
CA ALA A 73 11.76 26.78 32.19
C ALA A 73 10.36 27.11 32.76
N ALA A 74 10.17 26.97 34.07
CA ALA A 74 8.85 27.06 34.70
C ALA A 74 8.49 28.46 35.24
N THR A 75 9.44 29.39 35.41
CA THR A 75 9.27 30.50 36.37
C THR A 75 9.22 31.91 35.81
N GLU A 76 9.48 32.15 34.52
CA GLU A 76 9.50 33.52 33.97
C GLU A 76 8.13 33.92 33.38
N GLN A 77 7.26 34.46 34.22
CA GLN A 77 6.01 35.12 33.81
C GLN A 77 6.33 36.46 33.12
N ILE A 78 6.47 36.43 31.79
CA ILE A 78 6.58 37.67 30.99
C ILE A 78 5.18 38.22 30.74
N ALA A 79 4.88 39.39 31.33
CA ALA A 79 3.60 40.08 31.12
C ALA A 79 3.40 40.46 29.64
N PRO A 80 2.18 40.35 29.08
CA PRO A 80 1.92 40.67 27.68
C PRO A 80 2.07 42.18 27.42
N GLN A 81 2.91 42.54 26.44
CA GLN A 81 3.08 43.96 26.07
C GLN A 81 1.78 44.53 25.46
N PRO A 82 1.32 45.71 25.91
CA PRO A 82 0.10 46.33 25.39
C PRO A 82 0.34 46.88 23.98
N GLY A 83 -0.57 46.58 23.05
CA GLY A 83 -0.59 47.14 21.69
C GLY A 83 -0.41 46.14 20.55
N ARG A 84 -0.16 44.86 20.81
CA ARG A 84 -0.10 43.85 19.74
C ARG A 84 -1.52 43.42 19.35
N ARG A 85 -1.98 43.82 18.15
CA ARG A 85 -3.18 43.24 17.51
C ARG A 85 -3.05 41.72 17.55
N PHE A 86 -3.95 41.05 18.25
CA PHE A 86 -4.10 39.60 18.15
C PHE A 86 -4.18 39.24 16.66
N GLY A 87 -3.25 38.40 16.20
CA GLY A 87 -3.31 37.83 14.86
C GLY A 87 -4.68 37.18 14.66
N LYS A 88 -5.21 37.27 13.43
CA LYS A 88 -6.52 36.71 13.09
C LYS A 88 -6.63 35.26 13.57
N PRO A 89 -7.83 34.81 14.02
CA PRO A 89 -8.05 33.43 14.43
C PRO A 89 -7.54 32.47 13.35
N VAL A 90 -6.83 31.40 13.73
CA VAL A 90 -6.41 30.33 12.81
C VAL A 90 -7.67 29.57 12.36
N ALA A 91 -8.39 30.16 11.44
CA ALA A 91 -9.53 29.60 10.75
C ALA A 91 -9.29 29.76 9.25
N ASP A 92 -8.18 29.22 8.75
CA ASP A 92 -7.92 29.05 7.32
C ASP A 92 -6.96 27.87 7.18
N VAL A 93 -7.44 26.74 6.67
CA VAL A 93 -6.54 25.75 6.06
C VAL A 93 -5.85 26.51 4.92
N PRO A 94 -4.53 26.76 4.97
CA PRO A 94 -3.91 27.76 4.10
C PRO A 94 -4.18 27.38 2.65
N ALA A 95 -4.51 28.36 1.81
CA ALA A 95 -4.76 28.17 0.38
C ALA A 95 -3.61 27.41 -0.31
N GLU A 96 -2.40 27.39 0.28
CA GLU A 96 -1.28 26.52 -0.08
C GLU A 96 -1.53 25.02 0.14
N LEU A 97 -2.19 24.60 1.22
CA LEU A 97 -2.58 23.18 1.41
C LEU A 97 -3.66 22.79 0.41
N GLU A 98 -4.58 23.71 0.10
CA GLU A 98 -5.63 23.47 -0.88
C GLU A 98 -5.08 23.47 -2.31
N ALA A 99 -4.14 24.36 -2.63
CA ALA A 99 -3.37 24.38 -3.86
C ALA A 99 -2.45 23.16 -3.98
N ALA A 100 -1.80 22.71 -2.90
CA ALA A 100 -1.01 21.48 -2.85
C ALA A 100 -1.89 20.24 -3.03
N ARG A 101 -3.10 20.20 -2.45
CA ARG A 101 -4.10 19.15 -2.72
C ARG A 101 -4.58 19.18 -4.16
N LYS A 102 -4.77 20.36 -4.74
CA LYS A 102 -5.21 20.56 -6.14
C LYS A 102 -4.09 20.23 -7.13
N ALA A 103 -2.84 20.52 -6.81
CA ALA A 103 -1.65 20.15 -7.58
C ALA A 103 -1.34 18.65 -7.47
N ALA A 104 -1.54 18.04 -6.28
CA ALA A 104 -1.46 16.60 -6.08
C ALA A 104 -2.60 15.84 -6.76
N ARG A 105 -3.75 16.50 -7.02
CA ARG A 105 -4.78 16.04 -7.96
C ARG A 105 -4.28 16.22 -9.40
N ARG A 106 -3.31 15.41 -9.83
CA ARG A 106 -3.26 15.04 -11.24
C ARG A 106 -4.57 14.32 -11.55
N GLY A 107 -5.54 15.04 -12.12
CA GLY A 107 -6.90 14.53 -12.35
C GLY A 107 -6.94 13.24 -13.17
N THR A 108 -5.86 12.95 -13.90
CA THR A 108 -5.71 11.79 -14.77
C THR A 108 -5.08 10.56 -14.09
N THR A 109 -4.52 10.66 -12.87
CA THR A 109 -3.90 9.49 -12.21
C THR A 109 -4.93 8.40 -11.91
N ASP A 110 -6.11 8.78 -11.44
CA ASP A 110 -7.21 7.85 -11.18
C ASP A 110 -7.73 7.20 -12.47
N LEU A 111 -7.72 7.96 -13.57
CA LEU A 111 -8.07 7.44 -14.90
C LEU A 111 -6.99 6.46 -15.41
N GLY A 112 -5.71 6.79 -15.23
CA GLY A 112 -4.60 5.90 -15.59
C GLY A 112 -4.64 4.58 -14.82
N LEU A 113 -4.95 4.62 -13.52
CA LEU A 113 -5.15 3.43 -12.70
C LEU A 113 -6.36 2.61 -13.17
N LEU A 114 -7.46 3.25 -13.56
CA LEU A 114 -8.60 2.55 -14.15
C LEU A 114 -8.20 1.83 -15.44
N VAL A 115 -7.53 2.53 -16.36
CA VAL A 115 -7.08 1.95 -17.63
C VAL A 115 -6.15 0.77 -17.38
N LEU A 116 -5.17 0.90 -16.48
CA LEU A 116 -4.27 -0.18 -16.12
C LEU A 116 -5.03 -1.40 -15.57
N ARG A 117 -5.96 -1.19 -14.64
CA ARG A 117 -6.77 -2.26 -14.07
C ARG A 117 -7.66 -2.95 -15.09
N VAL A 118 -8.32 -2.18 -15.97
CA VAL A 118 -9.19 -2.73 -17.01
C VAL A 118 -8.36 -3.52 -18.02
N ALA A 119 -7.23 -3.00 -18.47
CA ALA A 119 -6.36 -3.70 -19.42
C ALA A 119 -5.87 -5.05 -18.85
N VAL A 120 -5.27 -5.03 -17.66
CA VAL A 120 -4.81 -6.26 -16.99
C VAL A 120 -5.98 -7.21 -16.72
N GLY A 121 -7.09 -6.68 -16.19
CA GLY A 121 -8.24 -7.49 -15.81
C GLY A 121 -8.95 -8.14 -16.99
N VAL A 122 -9.10 -7.44 -18.12
CA VAL A 122 -9.71 -8.00 -19.35
C VAL A 122 -8.81 -9.08 -19.94
N ILE A 123 -7.49 -8.86 -20.00
CA ILE A 123 -6.54 -9.86 -20.49
C ILE A 123 -6.63 -11.13 -19.65
N LEU A 124 -6.57 -11.01 -18.31
CA LEU A 124 -6.71 -12.16 -17.42
C LEU A 124 -8.08 -12.83 -17.57
N ALA A 125 -9.17 -12.06 -17.64
CA ALA A 125 -10.50 -12.63 -17.81
C ALA A 125 -10.63 -13.41 -19.13
N ALA A 126 -10.07 -12.89 -20.22
CA ALA A 126 -10.05 -13.57 -21.50
C ALA A 126 -9.27 -14.89 -21.45
N HIS A 127 -8.08 -14.88 -20.82
CA HIS A 127 -7.30 -16.10 -20.61
C HIS A 127 -8.00 -17.10 -19.69
N GLY A 128 -8.65 -16.64 -18.63
CA GLY A 128 -9.44 -17.49 -17.73
C GLY A 128 -10.61 -18.15 -18.46
N ILE A 129 -11.29 -17.40 -19.35
CA ILE A 129 -12.35 -17.93 -20.21
C ILE A 129 -11.80 -19.00 -21.17
N GLN A 130 -10.64 -18.77 -21.79
CA GLN A 130 -9.99 -19.75 -22.66
C GLN A 130 -9.62 -21.04 -21.91
N LYS A 131 -9.09 -20.91 -20.68
CA LYS A 131 -8.66 -22.03 -19.84
C LYS A 131 -9.84 -22.80 -19.24
N LEU A 132 -10.92 -22.13 -18.83
CA LEU A 132 -12.06 -22.80 -18.20
C LEU A 132 -13.05 -23.37 -19.21
N PHE A 133 -13.33 -22.62 -20.28
CA PHE A 133 -14.44 -22.92 -21.18
C PHE A 133 -14.02 -23.23 -22.61
N GLY A 134 -12.74 -23.03 -22.97
CA GLY A 134 -12.25 -23.27 -24.33
C GLY A 134 -12.80 -22.29 -25.39
N ILE A 135 -13.40 -21.18 -24.97
CA ILE A 135 -13.93 -20.14 -25.88
C ILE A 135 -12.76 -19.49 -26.63
N TRP A 136 -13.01 -19.00 -27.86
CA TRP A 136 -12.00 -18.41 -28.75
C TRP A 136 -10.85 -19.36 -29.11
N GLY A 137 -11.15 -20.65 -29.25
CA GLY A 137 -10.13 -21.67 -29.54
C GLY A 137 -9.18 -21.90 -28.38
N GLY A 138 -9.59 -21.56 -27.15
CA GLY A 138 -8.83 -21.81 -25.94
C GLY A 138 -8.70 -23.32 -25.66
N PRO A 139 -7.69 -23.72 -24.88
CA PRO A 139 -7.40 -25.14 -24.63
C PRO A 139 -8.46 -25.85 -23.77
N GLY A 140 -9.31 -25.11 -23.07
CA GLY A 140 -10.18 -25.66 -22.04
C GLY A 140 -9.38 -26.29 -20.88
N ILE A 141 -10.09 -26.87 -19.91
CA ILE A 141 -9.47 -27.36 -18.68
C ILE A 141 -8.52 -28.51 -18.99
N ASP A 142 -8.95 -29.47 -19.80
CA ASP A 142 -8.15 -30.65 -20.12
C ASP A 142 -6.93 -30.30 -20.99
N GLY A 143 -7.08 -29.42 -21.97
CA GLY A 143 -5.95 -28.98 -22.80
C GLY A 143 -4.93 -28.18 -22.01
N PHE A 144 -5.38 -27.31 -21.09
CA PHE A 144 -4.45 -26.56 -20.26
C PHE A 144 -3.78 -27.47 -19.21
N ALA A 145 -4.50 -28.44 -18.66
CA ALA A 145 -3.90 -29.44 -17.77
C ALA A 145 -2.83 -30.28 -18.48
N ALA A 146 -3.05 -30.65 -19.75
CA ALA A 146 -2.06 -31.34 -20.57
C ALA A 146 -0.85 -30.45 -20.91
N TYR A 147 -1.09 -29.15 -21.19
CA TYR A 147 -0.02 -28.17 -21.36
C TYR A 147 0.87 -28.07 -20.11
N LEU A 148 0.26 -28.00 -18.93
CA LEU A 148 0.98 -27.94 -17.65
C LEU A 148 1.83 -29.18 -17.37
N GLN A 149 1.45 -30.35 -17.90
CA GLN A 149 2.27 -31.57 -17.79
C GLN A 149 3.56 -31.49 -18.61
N ASN A 150 3.64 -30.57 -19.57
CA ASN A 150 4.73 -30.46 -20.54
C ASN A 150 5.06 -31.81 -21.20
N GLY A 151 4.16 -32.32 -22.04
CA GLY A 151 4.28 -33.66 -22.62
C GLY A 151 5.60 -33.96 -23.38
N ASN A 152 6.33 -32.93 -23.82
CA ASN A 152 7.65 -33.09 -24.45
C ASN A 152 8.75 -33.44 -23.44
N ASP A 153 8.67 -32.91 -22.22
CA ASP A 153 9.58 -33.21 -21.12
C ASP A 153 8.84 -33.09 -19.77
N PRO A 154 8.24 -34.21 -19.30
CA PRO A 154 7.47 -34.21 -18.07
C PRO A 154 8.27 -33.79 -16.83
N SER A 155 9.61 -33.89 -16.85
CA SER A 155 10.47 -33.49 -15.72
C SER A 155 10.49 -31.98 -15.48
N LEU A 156 10.10 -31.19 -16.48
CA LEU A 156 10.03 -29.73 -16.43
C LEU A 156 8.60 -29.21 -16.22
N GLY A 157 7.61 -30.12 -16.25
CA GLY A 157 6.19 -29.86 -16.10
C GLY A 157 5.66 -30.11 -14.68
N PHE A 158 4.36 -29.91 -14.50
CA PHE A 158 3.65 -30.32 -13.29
C PHE A 158 3.26 -31.79 -13.39
N GLU A 159 3.78 -32.64 -12.49
CA GLU A 159 3.49 -34.08 -12.51
C GLU A 159 2.12 -34.43 -11.90
N ARG A 160 1.67 -33.65 -10.90
CA ARG A 160 0.50 -33.97 -10.08
C ARG A 160 -0.50 -32.81 -10.05
N PHE A 161 -1.77 -33.17 -9.85
CA PHE A 161 -2.87 -32.22 -9.66
C PHE A 161 -3.07 -31.21 -10.79
N THR A 162 -2.60 -31.50 -12.01
CA THR A 162 -2.63 -30.54 -13.14
C THR A 162 -4.04 -30.05 -13.48
N LYS A 163 -5.06 -30.90 -13.38
CA LYS A 163 -6.46 -30.47 -13.54
C LYS A 163 -6.91 -29.49 -12.46
N VAL A 164 -6.50 -29.70 -11.21
CA VAL A 164 -6.83 -28.80 -10.10
C VAL A 164 -6.13 -27.47 -10.28
N ILE A 165 -4.84 -27.49 -10.66
CA ILE A 165 -4.07 -26.27 -10.97
C ILE A 165 -4.67 -25.54 -12.17
N ALA A 166 -5.11 -26.26 -13.20
CA ALA A 166 -5.74 -25.68 -14.38
C ALA A 166 -7.05 -24.95 -14.02
N ILE A 167 -7.92 -25.60 -13.23
CA ILE A 167 -9.17 -24.98 -12.75
C ILE A 167 -8.86 -23.79 -11.84
N ALA A 168 -7.96 -23.95 -10.88
CA ALA A 168 -7.59 -22.88 -9.95
C ALA A 168 -7.02 -21.67 -10.69
N THR A 169 -6.09 -21.88 -11.62
CA THR A 169 -5.53 -20.83 -12.48
C THR A 169 -6.62 -20.15 -13.28
N GLY A 170 -7.49 -20.90 -13.96
CA GLY A 170 -8.57 -20.33 -14.75
C GLY A 170 -9.57 -19.52 -13.91
N VAL A 171 -9.91 -19.98 -12.71
CA VAL A 171 -10.79 -19.27 -11.77
C VAL A 171 -10.13 -17.99 -11.24
N VAL A 172 -8.84 -18.03 -10.91
CA VAL A 172 -8.11 -16.84 -10.46
C VAL A 172 -7.99 -15.82 -11.58
N GLU A 173 -7.70 -16.25 -12.81
CA GLU A 173 -7.62 -15.36 -13.97
C GLU A 173 -8.97 -14.73 -14.31
N LEU A 174 -10.04 -15.53 -14.35
CA LEU A 174 -11.38 -15.03 -14.65
C LEU A 174 -11.95 -14.17 -13.53
N GLY A 175 -11.98 -14.72 -12.31
CA GLY A 175 -12.53 -14.05 -11.13
C GLY A 175 -11.69 -12.85 -10.72
N GLY A 176 -10.37 -13.00 -10.66
CA GLY A 176 -9.44 -11.91 -10.37
C GLY A 176 -9.45 -10.85 -11.47
N GLY A 177 -9.51 -11.24 -12.73
CA GLY A 177 -9.65 -10.30 -13.85
C GLY A 177 -10.92 -9.47 -13.77
N ALA A 178 -12.07 -10.10 -13.53
CA ALA A 178 -13.34 -9.41 -13.34
C ALA A 178 -13.31 -8.47 -12.12
N MET A 179 -12.75 -8.93 -11.00
CA MET A 179 -12.57 -8.12 -9.79
C MET A 179 -11.68 -6.90 -10.05
N LEU A 180 -10.59 -7.02 -10.82
CA LEU A 180 -9.73 -5.89 -11.19
C LEU A 180 -10.47 -4.85 -12.04
N VAL A 181 -11.23 -5.30 -13.05
CA VAL A 181 -12.05 -4.42 -13.91
C VAL A 181 -13.03 -3.62 -13.06
N LEU A 182 -13.77 -4.29 -12.18
CA LEU A 182 -14.72 -3.66 -11.27
C LEU A 182 -14.03 -2.81 -10.18
N GLY A 183 -12.74 -3.06 -9.92
CA GLY A 183 -12.03 -2.48 -8.78
C GLY A 183 -12.62 -2.94 -7.45
N LEU A 184 -12.94 -4.23 -7.36
CA LEU A 184 -13.51 -4.90 -6.19
C LEU A 184 -12.48 -5.88 -5.61
N LEU A 185 -12.32 -5.92 -4.28
CA LEU A 185 -11.27 -6.69 -3.60
C LEU A 185 -9.88 -6.50 -4.25
N THR A 186 -9.56 -5.27 -4.69
CA THR A 186 -8.46 -5.03 -5.65
C THR A 186 -7.09 -5.57 -5.22
N PRO A 187 -6.65 -5.44 -3.95
CA PRO A 187 -5.39 -6.02 -3.51
C PRO A 187 -5.35 -7.56 -3.61
N ILE A 188 -6.49 -8.22 -3.35
CA ILE A 188 -6.63 -9.68 -3.44
C ILE A 188 -6.63 -10.12 -4.91
N ALA A 189 -7.39 -9.41 -5.75
CA ALA A 189 -7.44 -9.68 -7.19
C ALA A 189 -6.06 -9.48 -7.85
N ALA A 190 -5.35 -8.41 -7.49
CA ALA A 190 -3.99 -8.16 -7.95
C ALA A 190 -2.99 -9.19 -7.40
N ALA A 191 -3.14 -9.65 -6.16
CA ALA A 191 -2.34 -10.73 -5.59
C ALA A 191 -2.51 -12.05 -6.37
N GLY A 192 -3.75 -12.40 -6.74
CA GLY A 192 -4.03 -13.54 -7.61
C GLY A 192 -3.34 -13.40 -8.97
N ALA A 193 -3.43 -12.22 -9.59
CA ALA A 193 -2.74 -11.93 -10.85
C ALA A 193 -1.21 -12.08 -10.73
N VAL A 194 -0.60 -11.55 -9.66
CA VAL A 194 0.83 -11.73 -9.38
C VAL A 194 1.19 -13.21 -9.26
N GLY A 195 0.40 -13.98 -8.52
CA GLY A 195 0.68 -15.40 -8.32
C GLY A 195 0.62 -16.21 -9.62
N VAL A 196 -0.39 -15.96 -10.45
CA VAL A 196 -0.55 -16.65 -11.74
C VAL A 196 0.53 -16.23 -12.73
N MET A 197 0.80 -14.93 -12.87
CA MET A 197 1.83 -14.43 -13.80
C MET A 197 3.23 -14.86 -13.39
N LEU A 198 3.54 -14.89 -12.09
CA LEU A 198 4.80 -15.42 -11.59
C LEU A 198 4.93 -16.91 -11.92
N SER A 199 3.88 -17.71 -11.65
CA SER A 199 3.88 -19.14 -11.97
C SER A 199 4.02 -19.40 -13.47
N ALA A 200 3.37 -18.60 -14.31
CA ALA A 200 3.47 -18.69 -15.77
C ALA A 200 4.89 -18.35 -16.26
N THR A 201 5.51 -17.30 -15.71
CA THR A 201 6.91 -16.95 -16.00
C THR A 201 7.84 -18.09 -15.64
N LEU A 202 7.72 -18.65 -14.43
CA LEU A 202 8.56 -19.77 -14.00
C LEU A 202 8.38 -21.00 -14.91
N PHE A 203 7.13 -21.31 -15.27
CA PHE A 203 6.81 -22.44 -16.15
C PHE A 203 7.41 -22.28 -17.55
N LYS A 204 7.35 -21.08 -18.13
CA LYS A 204 7.99 -20.81 -19.42
C LYS A 204 9.51 -20.89 -19.34
N LEU A 205 10.12 -20.38 -18.26
CA LEU A 205 11.58 -20.44 -18.08
C LEU A 205 12.09 -21.87 -17.99
N THR A 206 11.35 -22.79 -17.38
CA THR A 206 11.74 -24.20 -17.36
C THR A 206 11.49 -24.92 -18.67
N THR A 207 10.37 -24.65 -19.35
CA THR A 207 9.93 -25.49 -20.48
C THR A 207 10.56 -25.15 -21.83
N VAL A 208 11.18 -23.97 -21.99
CA VAL A 208 11.75 -23.52 -23.29
C VAL A 208 13.12 -24.15 -23.59
N GLY A 209 13.75 -24.86 -22.65
CA GLY A 209 14.93 -25.72 -22.89
C GLY A 209 16.25 -25.02 -23.26
N SER A 210 16.23 -23.72 -23.63
CA SER A 210 17.42 -22.97 -24.06
C SER A 210 17.97 -21.99 -23.01
N GLY A 211 17.37 -21.95 -21.81
CA GLY A 211 17.70 -21.00 -20.74
C GLY A 211 16.73 -19.81 -20.71
N PHE A 212 17.19 -18.64 -20.25
CA PHE A 212 16.34 -17.45 -20.18
C PHE A 212 16.03 -16.89 -21.58
N VAL A 213 14.77 -17.05 -22.02
CA VAL A 213 14.26 -16.46 -23.27
C VAL A 213 13.32 -15.31 -22.93
N PHE A 214 13.68 -14.11 -23.37
CA PHE A 214 12.92 -12.90 -23.06
C PHE A 214 11.80 -12.66 -24.06
N PHE A 215 12.11 -12.54 -25.35
CA PHE A 215 11.19 -12.03 -26.35
C PHE A 215 10.01 -12.95 -26.62
N ALA A 216 8.81 -12.38 -26.71
CA ALA A 216 7.57 -13.14 -26.95
C ALA A 216 7.57 -13.91 -28.29
N GLN A 217 8.32 -13.43 -29.28
CA GLN A 217 8.44 -14.06 -30.61
C GLN A 217 9.04 -15.47 -30.53
N ASP A 218 9.94 -15.67 -29.56
CA ASP A 218 10.64 -16.93 -29.31
C ASP A 218 9.97 -17.72 -28.18
N ASN A 219 8.68 -17.46 -27.91
CA ASN A 219 7.93 -18.02 -26.79
C ASN A 219 8.52 -17.65 -25.40
N GLY A 220 9.17 -16.48 -25.31
CA GLY A 220 9.73 -15.96 -24.07
C GLY A 220 8.72 -15.42 -23.06
N VAL A 221 9.25 -14.84 -21.97
CA VAL A 221 8.49 -14.39 -20.79
C VAL A 221 8.12 -12.90 -20.77
N GLU A 222 8.42 -12.16 -21.83
CA GLU A 222 8.19 -10.70 -21.93
C GLU A 222 6.75 -10.30 -21.53
N PHE A 223 5.74 -11.01 -22.04
CA PHE A 223 4.34 -10.67 -21.78
C PHE A 223 3.92 -10.98 -20.34
N GLU A 224 4.33 -12.12 -19.81
CA GLU A 224 4.06 -12.53 -18.42
C GLU A 224 4.73 -11.58 -17.44
N LEU A 225 5.98 -11.17 -17.70
CA LEU A 225 6.68 -10.18 -16.89
C LEU A 225 6.01 -8.81 -16.93
N LEU A 226 5.55 -8.36 -18.10
CA LEU A 226 4.82 -7.11 -18.23
C LEU A 226 3.55 -7.11 -17.38
N LEU A 227 2.75 -8.18 -17.46
CA LEU A 227 1.52 -8.33 -16.67
C LEU A 227 1.82 -8.50 -15.18
N LEU A 228 2.90 -9.22 -14.81
CA LEU A 228 3.36 -9.34 -13.44
C LEU A 228 3.67 -7.98 -12.82
N PHE A 229 4.49 -7.17 -13.49
CA PHE A 229 4.85 -5.84 -13.00
C PHE A 229 3.67 -4.87 -13.01
N ALA A 230 2.76 -4.99 -14.00
CA ALA A 230 1.51 -4.24 -13.99
C ALA A 230 0.63 -4.60 -12.78
N ALA A 231 0.52 -5.88 -12.44
CA ALA A 231 -0.22 -6.34 -11.25
C ALA A 231 0.44 -5.86 -9.95
N VAL A 232 1.78 -5.88 -9.86
CA VAL A 232 2.52 -5.28 -8.73
C VAL A 232 2.28 -3.78 -8.65
N ALA A 233 2.26 -3.06 -9.78
CA ALA A 233 1.92 -1.64 -9.77
C ALA A 233 0.50 -1.42 -9.20
N ILE A 234 -0.48 -2.24 -9.60
CA ILE A 234 -1.86 -2.17 -9.08
C ILE A 234 -1.91 -2.47 -7.56
N ILE A 235 -1.18 -3.48 -7.07
CA ILE A 235 -1.21 -3.82 -5.63
C ILE A 235 -0.62 -2.70 -4.76
N LEU A 236 0.43 -2.04 -5.24
CA LEU A 236 1.13 -0.96 -4.53
C LEU A 236 0.41 0.39 -4.62
N THR A 237 -0.26 0.67 -5.75
CA THR A 237 -1.01 1.92 -5.96
C THR A 237 -2.45 1.86 -5.46
N GLY A 238 -3.01 0.65 -5.33
CA GLY A 238 -4.38 0.42 -4.87
C GLY A 238 -5.44 0.61 -5.98
N PRO A 239 -6.73 0.66 -5.61
CA PRO A 239 -7.85 0.61 -6.56
C PRO A 239 -8.11 1.93 -7.31
N GLY A 240 -7.55 3.06 -6.86
CA GLY A 240 -7.89 4.39 -7.37
C GLY A 240 -9.33 4.84 -7.02
N LYS A 241 -9.68 6.08 -7.37
CA LYS A 241 -11.01 6.66 -7.04
C LYS A 241 -12.15 6.12 -7.92
N ILE A 242 -11.86 5.65 -9.13
CA ILE A 242 -12.86 5.11 -10.06
C ILE A 242 -12.93 3.58 -9.89
N SER A 243 -13.38 3.11 -8.73
CA SER A 243 -13.43 1.69 -8.36
C SER A 243 -14.58 1.42 -7.39
N LEU A 244 -15.09 0.20 -7.32
CA LEU A 244 -16.09 -0.15 -6.30
C LEU A 244 -15.51 -0.15 -4.88
N ASP A 245 -14.21 -0.41 -4.73
CA ASP A 245 -13.50 -0.32 -3.46
C ASP A 245 -13.16 1.10 -3.02
N PHE A 246 -13.51 2.14 -3.79
CA PHE A 246 -13.06 3.50 -3.52
C PHE A 246 -13.38 3.91 -2.07
N ASN A 247 -14.57 3.62 -1.55
CA ASN A 247 -14.94 4.08 -0.21
C ASN A 247 -14.44 3.16 0.93
N ARG A 248 -13.79 2.04 0.61
CA ARG A 248 -13.36 1.07 1.61
C ARG A 248 -11.95 1.42 2.11
N GLY A 249 -11.85 1.75 3.40
CA GLY A 249 -10.59 2.18 4.05
C GLY A 249 -9.43 1.18 3.90
N TRP A 250 -9.76 -0.12 3.81
CA TRP A 250 -8.79 -1.21 3.63
C TRP A 250 -8.06 -1.18 2.26
N ALA A 251 -8.56 -0.44 1.26
CA ALA A 251 -8.01 -0.39 -0.08
C ALA A 251 -7.34 0.96 -0.40
N ARG A 252 -7.61 2.00 0.40
CA ARG A 252 -7.19 3.40 0.12
C ARG A 252 -5.94 3.89 0.85
N ARG A 253 -5.46 3.17 1.87
CA ARG A 253 -4.26 3.55 2.63
C ARG A 253 -3.23 2.43 2.51
N PRO A 254 -1.94 2.72 2.27
CA PRO A 254 -0.90 1.71 2.33
C PRO A 254 -0.66 1.35 3.81
N HIS A 255 -1.49 0.49 4.38
CA HIS A 255 -1.38 0.07 5.77
C HIS A 255 -1.12 -1.42 5.79
N ILE A 256 0.10 -1.84 5.45
CA ILE A 256 0.59 -3.22 5.60
C ILE A 256 -0.12 -4.26 4.70
N GLY A 257 -1.43 -4.16 4.46
CA GLY A 257 -2.26 -5.10 3.72
C GLY A 257 -1.79 -5.31 2.28
N SER A 258 -1.53 -4.25 1.50
CA SER A 258 -1.03 -4.42 0.12
C SER A 258 0.32 -5.14 0.06
N VAL A 259 1.22 -4.85 1.01
CA VAL A 259 2.54 -5.51 1.09
C VAL A 259 2.38 -6.94 1.57
N VAL A 260 1.50 -7.19 2.54
CA VAL A 260 1.16 -8.54 3.01
C VAL A 260 0.57 -9.36 1.86
N TRP A 261 -0.38 -8.82 1.09
CA TRP A 261 -0.96 -9.51 -0.05
C TRP A 261 0.06 -9.77 -1.16
N LEU A 262 1.01 -8.85 -1.38
CA LEU A 262 2.13 -9.08 -2.29
C LEU A 262 3.03 -10.22 -1.81
N ILE A 263 3.41 -10.22 -0.52
CA ILE A 263 4.23 -11.28 0.08
C ILE A 263 3.48 -12.62 0.01
N VAL A 264 2.19 -12.64 0.35
CA VAL A 264 1.34 -13.85 0.29
C VAL A 264 1.24 -14.36 -1.13
N ALA A 265 1.06 -13.49 -2.13
CA ALA A 265 1.01 -13.89 -3.54
C ALA A 265 2.31 -14.56 -3.99
N VAL A 266 3.44 -13.92 -3.69
CA VAL A 266 4.77 -14.44 -4.03
C VAL A 266 5.03 -15.76 -3.30
N ALA A 267 4.77 -15.81 -2.00
CA ALA A 267 4.95 -17.02 -1.19
C ALA A 267 4.07 -18.17 -1.69
N ALA A 268 2.80 -17.90 -2.04
CA ALA A 268 1.89 -18.90 -2.57
C ALA A 268 2.39 -19.44 -3.92
N ALA A 269 2.79 -18.57 -4.85
CA ALA A 269 3.33 -18.98 -6.14
C ALA A 269 4.61 -19.83 -6.00
N VAL A 270 5.55 -19.38 -5.15
CA VAL A 270 6.79 -20.13 -4.87
C VAL A 270 6.48 -21.47 -4.20
N THR A 271 5.52 -21.51 -3.27
CA THR A 271 5.11 -22.75 -2.61
C THR A 271 4.50 -23.74 -3.61
N VAL A 272 3.60 -23.27 -4.46
CA VAL A 272 3.01 -24.08 -5.54
C VAL A 272 4.11 -24.61 -6.47
N TRP A 273 5.07 -23.76 -6.83
CA TRP A 273 6.19 -24.14 -7.69
C TRP A 273 7.06 -25.25 -7.06
N ILE A 274 7.52 -25.04 -5.83
CA ILE A 274 8.40 -25.97 -5.12
C ILE A 274 7.70 -27.31 -4.86
N LEU A 275 6.42 -27.28 -4.46
CA LEU A 275 5.71 -28.49 -4.08
C LEU A 275 5.18 -29.31 -5.26
N LEU A 276 4.82 -28.66 -6.38
CA LEU A 276 4.08 -29.31 -7.46
C LEU A 276 4.86 -29.44 -8.77
N ASN A 277 5.93 -28.67 -8.96
CA ASN A 277 6.84 -28.79 -10.11
C ASN A 277 8.23 -29.26 -9.64
N GLY A 278 8.83 -28.55 -8.68
CA GLY A 278 10.11 -28.95 -8.07
C GLY A 278 11.36 -28.73 -8.94
N ALA A 279 11.22 -28.35 -10.22
CA ALA A 279 12.35 -28.02 -11.08
C ALA A 279 12.94 -26.64 -10.74
N ASN A 280 14.27 -26.50 -10.82
CA ASN A 280 14.93 -25.21 -10.62
C ASN A 280 14.83 -24.36 -11.91
N PRO A 281 14.12 -23.22 -11.88
CA PRO A 281 13.88 -22.40 -13.07
C PRO A 281 15.11 -21.58 -13.51
N LEU A 282 16.20 -21.60 -12.74
CA LEU A 282 17.38 -20.74 -12.97
C LEU A 282 18.65 -21.53 -13.34
N VAL A 283 18.60 -22.85 -13.35
CA VAL A 283 19.76 -23.70 -13.65
C VAL A 283 19.46 -24.48 -14.93
N LYS A 284 20.37 -24.39 -15.92
CA LYS A 284 20.30 -25.24 -17.11
C LYS A 284 20.35 -26.70 -16.67
N GLN A 285 19.30 -27.46 -16.99
CA GLN A 285 19.36 -28.92 -16.99
C GLN A 285 19.91 -29.40 -18.32
#